data_AF-D6PLN6-F1
#
_entry.id   AF-D6PLN6-F1
#
_cell.length_a   1.000
_cell.length_b   1.000
_cell.length_c   1.000
_cell.angle_alpha   90.00
_cell.angle_beta   90.00
_cell.angle_gamma   90.00
#
_symmetry.space_group_name_H-M   'P 1'
#
loop_
_entity.id
_entity.type
_entity.pdbx_description
1 polymer ?
#
loop_
_entity_poly.entity_id
_entity_poly.type
_entity_poly.pdbx_seq_one_letter_code
_entity_poly.pdbx_strand_id
1 'polypeptide(L)'
;MFRPINAPACPECGSIETKVLGRYTSQEDDCVRERRCNECGHRWKTLQSPEEVLDPSIRVKFAKWTSKEGSRRRVKLEYASQSV
;
A
#
# COMPACT_ATOMS: atom_id res chain seq x y z
N MET A 1 6.33 -13.23 2.83
CA MET A 1 5.20 -12.27 2.89
C MET A 1 5.73 -10.90 2.43
N PHE A 2 5.31 -10.41 1.26
CA PHE A 2 5.83 -9.16 0.70
C PHE A 2 5.05 -7.94 1.22
N ARG A 3 5.78 -6.97 1.76
CA ARG A 3 5.32 -5.73 2.38
C ARG A 3 5.07 -4.66 1.30
N PRO A 4 4.01 -3.84 1.37
CA PRO A 4 4.15 -2.46 0.95
C PRO A 4 5.09 -1.79 1.96
N ILE A 5 6.29 -1.41 1.52
CA ILE A 5 7.40 -0.91 2.36
C ILE A 5 7.00 0.28 3.26
N ASN A 6 5.90 0.98 2.97
CA ASN A 6 5.57 2.29 3.57
C ASN A 6 4.34 2.30 4.49
N ALA A 7 3.88 1.16 5.03
CA ALA A 7 2.77 1.16 6.00
C ALA A 7 3.32 1.01 7.44
N PRO A 8 3.28 2.08 8.27
CA PRO A 8 3.73 1.98 9.66
C PRO A 8 2.80 1.10 10.49
N ALA A 9 3.39 0.43 11.50
CA ALA A 9 2.65 -0.32 12.50
C ALA A 9 1.75 0.62 13.33
N CYS A 10 0.75 0.04 13.99
CA CYS A 10 -0.08 0.77 14.92
C CYS A 10 0.79 1.31 16.09
N PRO A 11 0.74 2.62 16.38
CA PRO A 11 1.53 3.20 17.47
C PRO A 11 1.09 2.72 18.85
N GLU A 12 -0.16 2.27 19.00
CA GLU A 12 -0.71 1.82 20.29
C GLU A 12 -0.37 0.36 20.60
N CYS A 13 -0.60 -0.55 19.66
CA CYS A 13 -0.48 -1.99 19.92
C CYS A 13 0.64 -2.68 19.12
N GLY A 14 1.36 -1.94 18.26
CA GLY A 14 2.40 -2.51 17.40
C GLY A 14 1.88 -3.38 16.26
N SER A 15 0.56 -3.54 16.11
CA SER A 15 -0.03 -4.36 15.04
C SER A 15 0.33 -3.85 13.65
N ILE A 16 0.68 -4.79 12.77
CA ILE A 16 0.96 -4.52 11.35
C ILE A 16 -0.31 -4.52 10.49
N GLU A 17 -1.42 -5.04 11.02
CA GLU A 17 -2.69 -5.14 10.30
C GLU A 17 -3.43 -3.80 10.37
N THR A 18 -3.13 -2.94 9.41
CA THR A 18 -3.70 -1.59 9.33
C THR A 18 -4.46 -1.40 8.02
N LYS A 19 -5.52 -0.59 8.07
CA LYS A 19 -6.37 -0.26 6.92
C LYS A 19 -6.36 1.24 6.68
N VAL A 20 -6.13 1.66 5.45
CA VAL A 20 -6.30 3.06 5.02
C VAL A 20 -7.81 3.33 4.86
N LEU A 21 -8.30 4.36 5.54
CA LEU A 21 -9.70 4.78 5.51
C LEU A 21 -9.95 5.94 4.56
N GLY A 22 -9.00 6.88 4.46
CA GLY A 22 -9.16 8.12 3.70
C GLY A 22 -7.86 8.68 3.15
N ARG A 23 -7.99 9.57 2.17
CA ARG A 23 -6.93 10.40 1.59
C ARG A 23 -7.32 11.86 1.75
N TYR A 24 -6.39 12.67 2.23
CA TYR A 24 -6.49 14.12 2.37
C TYR A 24 -5.25 14.75 1.75
N THR A 25 -5.34 16.03 1.40
CA THR A 25 -4.22 16.82 0.87
C THR A 25 -3.92 17.95 1.85
N SER A 26 -2.66 18.17 2.20
CA SER A 26 -2.22 19.30 3.04
C SER A 26 -2.26 20.62 2.23
N GLN A 27 -2.03 21.75 2.90
CA GLN A 27 -1.89 23.04 2.21
C GLN A 27 -0.59 23.14 1.39
N GLU A 28 0.36 22.24 1.65
CA GLU A 28 1.66 22.13 0.96
C GLU A 28 1.65 21.00 -0.09
N ASP A 29 0.46 20.56 -0.51
CA ASP A 29 0.21 19.47 -1.46
C ASP A 29 0.69 18.07 -1.00
N ASP A 30 0.95 17.87 0.30
CA ASP A 30 1.27 16.55 0.84
C ASP A 30 0.05 15.64 0.88
N CYS A 31 0.24 14.37 0.52
CA CYS A 31 -0.81 13.36 0.62
C CYS A 31 -0.85 12.76 2.04
N VAL A 32 -1.89 13.09 2.81
CA VAL A 32 -2.15 12.55 4.14
C VAL A 32 -3.12 11.37 4.05
N ARG A 33 -2.78 10.24 4.67
CA ARG A 33 -3.63 9.05 4.76
C ARG A 33 -4.13 8.86 6.18
N GLU A 34 -5.44 8.70 6.35
CA GLU A 34 -6.00 8.21 7.61
C GLU A 34 -5.97 6.69 7.64
N ARG A 35 -5.52 6.14 8.76
CA ARG A 35 -5.38 4.71 9.02
C ARG A 35 -6.16 4.29 10.25
N ARG A 36 -6.57 3.03 10.25
CA ARG A 36 -7.16 2.34 11.39
C ARG A 36 -6.48 1.01 11.59
N CYS A 37 -6.13 0.69 12.84
CA CYS A 37 -5.67 -0.66 13.21
C CYS A 37 -6.86 -1.61 13.20
N ASN A 38 -6.69 -2.79 12.60
CA ASN A 38 -7.72 -3.81 12.60
C ASN A 38 -7.81 -4.56 13.93
N GLU A 39 -6.73 -4.60 14.72
CA GLU A 39 -6.70 -5.28 16.02
C GLU A 39 -7.25 -4.41 17.14
N CYS A 40 -6.64 -3.25 17.41
CA CYS A 40 -7.06 -2.38 18.53
C CYS A 40 -8.07 -1.29 18.12
N GLY A 41 -8.34 -1.12 16.82
CA GLY A 41 -9.26 -0.10 16.33
C GLY A 41 -8.73 1.33 16.37
N HIS A 42 -7.54 1.57 16.91
CA HIS A 42 -6.91 2.89 16.98
C HIS A 42 -6.81 3.54 15.60
N ARG A 43 -6.99 4.86 15.54
CA ARG A 43 -6.96 5.64 14.29
C ARG A 43 -5.88 6.70 14.37
N TRP A 44 -5.09 6.81 13.31
CA TRP A 44 -4.02 7.80 13.20
C TRP A 44 -3.83 8.23 11.75
N LYS A 45 -3.03 9.27 11.55
CA LYS A 45 -2.74 9.83 10.23
C LYS A 45 -1.28 9.60 9.89
N THR A 46 -0.99 9.38 8.62
CA THR A 46 0.38 9.17 8.10
C THR A 46 0.57 9.98 6.83
N LEU A 47 1.73 10.59 6.67
CA LEU A 47 2.14 11.14 5.37
C LEU A 47 2.46 10.00 4.41
N GLN A 48 1.98 10.11 3.17
CA GLN A 48 2.37 9.22 2.08
C GLN A 48 3.67 9.78 1.49
N SER A 49 4.69 8.93 1.36
CA SER A 49 5.91 9.26 0.64
C SER A 49 5.60 9.69 -0.81
N PRO A 50 6.46 10.52 -1.43
CA PRO A 50 6.30 10.92 -2.82
C PRO A 50 6.08 9.69 -3.72
N GLU A 51 5.14 9.81 -4.65
CA GLU A 51 4.79 8.73 -5.57
C GLU A 51 5.91 8.57 -6.61
N GLU A 52 6.49 7.38 -6.71
CA GLU A 52 7.46 7.05 -7.75
C GLU A 52 6.73 6.57 -9.00
N VAL A 53 7.11 7.13 -10.16
CA VAL A 53 6.62 6.65 -11.46
C VAL A 53 7.22 5.27 -11.71
N LEU A 54 6.37 4.26 -11.91
CA LEU A 54 6.83 2.93 -12.30
C LEU A 54 7.41 2.98 -13.71
N ASP A 55 8.59 2.40 -13.89
CA ASP A 55 9.19 2.24 -15.21
C ASP A 55 8.26 1.44 -16.14
N PRO A 56 8.08 1.84 -17.42
CA PRO A 56 7.19 1.16 -18.36
C PRO A 56 7.50 -0.33 -18.57
N SER A 57 8.73 -0.78 -18.27
CA SER A 57 9.12 -2.20 -18.32
C SER A 57 8.51 -3.04 -17.18
N ILE A 58 8.03 -2.41 -16.11
CA ILE A 58 7.41 -3.10 -14.97
C ILE A 58 5.95 -3.43 -15.31
N ARG A 59 5.65 -4.73 -15.43
CA ARG A 59 4.28 -5.19 -15.69
C ARG A 59 3.53 -5.42 -14.37
N VAL A 60 2.44 -4.68 -14.19
CA VAL A 60 1.51 -4.87 -13.06
C VAL A 60 0.45 -5.91 -13.43
N LYS A 61 0.52 -7.11 -12.85
CA LYS A 61 -0.47 -8.18 -13.07
C LYS A 61 -1.52 -8.18 -11.97
N PHE A 62 -2.78 -8.01 -12.37
CA PHE A 62 -3.95 -8.16 -11.53
C PHE A 62 -4.43 -9.62 -11.52
N ALA A 63 -4.88 -10.10 -10.36
CA ALA A 63 -5.54 -11.41 -10.30
C ALA A 63 -6.84 -11.41 -11.12
N LYS A 64 -7.09 -12.47 -11.89
CA LYS A 64 -8.31 -12.62 -12.69
C LYS A 64 -9.54 -12.70 -11.78
N TRP A 65 -10.65 -12.12 -12.23
CA TRP A 65 -11.92 -12.05 -11.49
C TRP A 65 -12.43 -13.40 -11.00
N THR A 66 -12.14 -14.47 -11.74
CA THR A 66 -12.60 -15.85 -11.51
C THR A 66 -11.62 -16.70 -10.71
N SER A 67 -10.43 -16.19 -10.36
CA SER A 67 -9.43 -17.01 -9.65
C SER A 67 -9.78 -17.11 -8.16
N LYS A 68 -9.85 -18.34 -7.63
CA LYS A 68 -10.03 -18.61 -6.20
C LYS A 68 -8.79 -18.24 -5.34
N GLU A 69 -7.65 -17.96 -5.97
CA GLU A 69 -6.34 -17.75 -5.30
C GLU A 69 -5.95 -16.27 -5.09
N GLY A 70 -6.68 -15.31 -5.65
CA GLY A 70 -6.21 -13.92 -5.70
C GLY A 70 -7.24 -12.89 -5.24
N SER A 71 -6.92 -12.16 -4.18
CA SER A 71 -7.63 -10.92 -3.85
C SER A 71 -7.23 -9.82 -4.85
N ARG A 72 -8.20 -9.13 -5.46
CA ARG A 72 -7.96 -8.00 -6.38
C ARG A 72 -7.07 -6.89 -5.81
N ARG A 73 -6.94 -6.84 -4.48
CA ARG A 73 -6.09 -5.88 -3.75
C ARG A 73 -4.61 -6.28 -3.71
N ARG A 74 -4.24 -7.44 -4.25
CA ARG A 74 -2.85 -7.91 -4.33
C ARG A 74 -2.46 -8.06 -5.80
N VAL A 75 -1.57 -7.19 -6.26
CA VAL A 75 -0.98 -7.24 -7.60
C VAL A 75 0.41 -7.85 -7.52
N LYS A 76 0.83 -8.52 -8.60
CA LYS A 76 2.21 -8.98 -8.77
C LYS A 76 2.92 -8.00 -9.70
N LEU A 77 4.08 -7.49 -9.27
CA LEU A 77 4.97 -6.71 -10.13
C LEU A 77 5.99 -7.67 -10.75
N GLU A 78 6.02 -7.71 -12.08
CA GLU A 78 7.07 -8.41 -12.83
C GLU A 78 8.00 -7.37 -13.42
N TYR A 79 9.25 -7.40 -12.95
CA TYR A 79 10.33 -6.61 -13.50
C TYR A 79 10.84 -7.33 -14.75
N ALA A 80 10.93 -6.65 -15.89
CA ALA A 80 11.67 -7.18 -17.01
C ALA A 80 13.11 -7.39 -16.53
N SER A 81 13.60 -8.63 -16.55
CA SER A 81 15.00 -8.91 -16.28
C SER A 81 15.81 -8.01 -17.20
N GLN A 82 16.61 -7.10 -16.65
CA GLN A 82 17.65 -6.46 -17.44
C GLN A 82 18.51 -7.59 -17.99
N SER A 83 18.40 -7.86 -19.29
CA SER A 83 19.41 -8.60 -20.01
C SER A 83 20.69 -7.78 -19.90
N VAL A 84 21.58 -8.21 -19.01
CA VAL A 84 22.95 -7.70 -18.91
C VAL A 84 23.70 -8.06 -20.19
#